data_AF-A0A3D3W7Y6-F1
#
_entry.id   AF-A0A3D3W7Y6-F1
#
_cell.length_a   1.000
_cell.length_b   1.000
_cell.length_c   1.000
_cell.angle_alpha   90.00
_cell.angle_beta   90.00
_cell.angle_gamma   90.00
#
_symmetry.space_group_name_H-M   'P 1'
#
loop_
_entity.id
_entity.type
_entity.pdbx_description
1 polymer ?
#
loop_
_entity_poly.entity_id
_entity_poly.type
_entity_poly.pdbx_seq_one_letter_code
_entity_poly.pdbx_strand_id
1 'polypeptide(L)'
;MKVRTKNKAEINEPVQQSAQRLALFEIIEQTADLLEDNRQLMEKAATEIIGLLKPLLHEESKQIVGLKFRVKSKNSLKEKIIRRELYKQYTDPKRILDNISDVLGILAECRFTSDEVKVYTRLKENFFLMTEDGLFYDPAIPNLYLWLNMPQPQMQKNGYEVFRLDGVYVKEAKQIRFELQIKSMVNSFWSEIEHEIIYKNNSYLPDNDFIRSTLDTLKTNLDGIDNMLTHLASKITPKNESHHMFTDLGYGNFIAMLISDLYMKKMSDSLGFTIDFRKTCQVLGFYVARKNLDATPEEMRNVFFRLSNKFIAVRESRTNFEEQILFERAFQAQNLFSQTLGKKLQELANTDYEWHVFFKMLFEIEAGNCIEDLELFVNVLYKAYSNTALYEPIYRRLDPMKADLVRDEILTLTAEILAEDGNIQILYQEYLSKMMDAIQWVAAYIGEDGSNVDQLQSRREEFREQFMTMLR
;
A
#
# COMPACT_ATOMS: atom_id res chain seq x y z
N MET A 1 22.90 69.67 70.90
CA MET A 1 24.08 68.83 70.64
C MET A 1 23.71 67.39 71.03
N LYS A 2 24.00 66.40 70.17
CA LYS A 2 23.92 64.93 70.36
C LYS A 2 22.58 64.16 70.19
N VAL A 3 22.66 63.21 69.22
CA VAL A 3 22.42 61.75 69.30
C VAL A 3 20.99 61.20 69.15
N ARG A 4 20.83 60.27 68.18
CA ARG A 4 20.06 58.98 68.14
C ARG A 4 19.52 58.72 66.73
N THR A 5 19.45 57.54 66.13
CA THR A 5 19.99 56.17 66.32
C THR A 5 19.67 55.43 65.00
N LYS A 6 20.55 54.54 64.54
CA LYS A 6 20.33 53.63 63.40
C LYS A 6 20.11 52.19 63.90
N ASN A 7 19.31 51.44 63.13
CA ASN A 7 19.31 49.98 62.95
C ASN A 7 18.86 49.07 64.10
N LYS A 8 17.78 48.31 63.87
CA LYS A 8 17.78 46.91 63.38
C LYS A 8 16.34 46.38 63.42
N ALA A 9 15.75 46.18 62.24
CA ALA A 9 14.47 45.49 62.09
C ALA A 9 14.69 43.97 62.20
N GLU A 10 13.69 43.33 62.76
CA GLU A 10 13.67 41.95 63.25
C GLU A 10 13.79 40.91 62.13
N ILE A 11 14.34 39.77 62.57
CA ILE A 11 14.50 38.54 61.83
C ILE A 11 13.10 37.95 61.61
N ASN A 12 12.60 37.97 60.38
CA ASN A 12 11.47 37.12 59.98
C ASN A 12 12.03 35.75 59.60
N GLU A 13 11.82 34.77 60.47
CA GLU A 13 11.95 33.35 60.14
C GLU A 13 11.04 33.01 58.94
N PRO A 14 11.49 32.18 57.98
CA PRO A 14 10.61 31.69 56.94
C PRO A 14 9.63 30.70 57.56
N VAL A 15 8.35 31.08 57.58
CA VAL A 15 7.23 30.16 57.80
C VAL A 15 7.36 29.01 56.78
N GLN A 16 7.81 27.84 57.23
CA GLN A 16 7.70 26.60 56.48
C GLN A 16 6.20 26.27 56.35
N GLN A 17 5.58 26.76 55.28
CA GLN A 17 4.31 26.23 54.80
C GLN A 17 4.56 24.80 54.28
N SER A 18 4.42 23.81 55.16
CA SER A 18 4.06 22.46 54.71
C SER A 18 2.66 22.54 54.10
N ALA A 19 2.60 22.82 52.80
CA ALA A 19 1.35 22.79 52.06
C ALA A 19 0.68 21.43 52.28
N GLN A 20 -0.47 21.41 52.95
CA GLN A 20 -1.29 20.20 53.10
C GLN A 20 -1.63 19.67 51.71
N ARG A 21 -0.97 18.59 51.30
CA ARG A 21 -1.16 17.96 50.00
C ARG A 21 -2.58 17.35 49.97
N LEU A 22 -3.33 17.56 48.89
CA LEU A 22 -4.67 16.99 48.79
C LEU A 22 -4.60 15.46 48.82
N ALA A 23 -5.50 14.81 49.56
CA ALA A 23 -5.57 13.36 49.71
C ALA A 23 -5.60 12.61 48.36
N LEU A 24 -6.22 13.18 47.32
CA LEU A 24 -6.22 12.59 45.97
C LEU A 24 -4.80 12.49 45.39
N PHE A 25 -3.96 13.51 45.59
CA PHE A 25 -2.59 13.51 45.09
C PHE A 25 -1.67 12.63 45.93
N GLU A 26 -2.05 12.33 47.17
CA GLU A 26 -1.38 11.34 48.01
C GLU A 26 -1.67 9.93 47.52
N ILE A 27 -2.93 9.58 47.26
CA ILE A 27 -3.33 8.27 46.71
C ILE A 27 -2.66 8.04 45.35
N ILE A 28 -2.64 9.06 44.48
CA ILE A 28 -1.98 9.00 43.17
C ILE A 28 -0.46 8.76 43.32
N GLU A 29 0.19 9.41 44.29
CA GLU A 29 1.63 9.21 44.54
C GLU A 29 1.90 7.81 45.07
N GLN A 30 1.14 7.37 46.09
CA GLN A 30 1.25 6.04 46.69
C GLN A 30 1.04 4.93 45.66
N THR A 31 0.09 5.10 44.74
CA THR A 31 -0.14 4.14 43.64
C THR A 31 1.08 4.06 42.73
N ALA A 32 1.72 5.20 42.48
CA ALA A 32 2.87 5.27 41.60
C ALA A 32 4.16 4.76 42.28
N ASP A 33 4.30 4.95 43.59
CA ASP A 33 5.36 4.34 44.40
C ASP A 33 5.20 2.81 44.45
N LEU A 34 3.97 2.33 44.66
CA LEU A 34 3.65 0.90 44.66
C LEU A 34 4.01 0.21 43.32
N LEU A 35 3.87 0.92 42.20
CA LEU A 35 4.31 0.40 40.90
C LEU A 35 5.85 0.25 40.86
N GLU A 36 6.60 1.26 41.31
CA GLU A 36 8.06 1.19 41.30
C GLU A 36 8.58 0.08 42.24
N ASP A 37 7.96 -0.08 43.41
CA ASP A 37 8.27 -1.18 44.34
C ASP A 37 8.05 -2.57 43.69
N ASN A 38 7.00 -2.69 42.86
CA ASN A 38 6.67 -3.92 42.15
C ASN A 38 7.32 -4.04 40.76
N ARG A 39 8.14 -3.06 40.35
CA ARG A 39 8.63 -2.97 38.97
C ARG A 39 9.45 -4.17 38.54
N GLN A 40 10.38 -4.62 39.38
CA GLN A 40 11.19 -5.81 39.10
C GLN A 40 10.32 -7.07 38.91
N LEU A 41 9.24 -7.19 39.67
CA LEU A 41 8.28 -8.29 39.53
C LEU A 41 7.51 -8.20 38.21
N MET A 42 7.11 -6.99 37.79
CA MET A 42 6.46 -6.76 36.49
C MET A 42 7.40 -7.07 35.31
N GLU A 43 8.67 -6.65 35.38
CA GLU A 43 9.67 -6.90 34.34
C GLU A 43 10.02 -8.40 34.21
N LYS A 44 10.10 -9.10 35.36
CA LYS A 44 10.27 -10.55 35.39
C LYS A 44 9.07 -11.26 34.76
N ALA A 45 7.85 -10.89 35.14
CA ALA A 45 6.64 -11.45 34.56
C ALA A 45 6.57 -11.19 33.05
N ALA A 46 6.94 -9.99 32.58
CA ALA A 46 6.99 -9.67 31.17
C ALA A 46 7.92 -10.60 30.39
N THR A 47 9.11 -10.86 30.93
CA THR A 47 10.10 -11.76 30.31
C THR A 47 9.56 -13.19 30.23
N GLU A 48 8.89 -13.66 31.28
CA GLU A 48 8.27 -14.99 31.29
C GLU A 48 7.10 -15.10 30.31
N ILE A 49 6.20 -14.10 30.26
CA ILE A 49 5.10 -14.05 29.28
C ILE A 49 5.64 -14.06 27.85
N ILE A 50 6.68 -13.27 27.56
CA ILE A 50 7.34 -13.28 26.24
C ILE A 50 7.93 -14.66 25.94
N GLY A 51 8.56 -15.31 26.92
CA GLY A 51 9.09 -16.67 26.77
C GLY A 51 8.02 -17.71 26.44
N LEU A 52 6.79 -17.52 26.94
CA LEU A 52 5.63 -18.38 26.65
C LEU A 52 4.99 -18.07 25.30
N LEU A 53 4.88 -16.79 24.92
CA LEU A 53 4.31 -16.38 23.64
C LEU A 53 5.24 -16.67 22.46
N LYS A 54 6.56 -16.61 22.67
CA LYS A 54 7.55 -16.73 21.59
C LYS A 54 7.39 -18.04 20.79
N PRO A 55 7.34 -19.24 21.38
CA PRO A 55 7.15 -20.48 20.62
C PRO A 55 5.82 -20.55 19.87
N LEU A 56 4.75 -19.99 20.43
CA LEU A 56 3.42 -19.99 19.81
C LEU A 56 3.32 -19.10 18.57
N LEU A 57 4.13 -18.03 18.55
CA LEU A 57 4.06 -17.00 17.51
C LEU A 57 5.22 -17.07 16.51
N HIS A 58 6.23 -17.89 16.76
CA HIS A 58 7.34 -18.11 15.84
C HIS A 58 7.03 -19.21 14.82
N GLU A 59 7.28 -18.91 13.54
CA GLU A 59 7.15 -19.82 12.41
C GLU A 59 8.31 -19.57 11.41
N GLU A 60 8.51 -20.49 10.46
CA GLU A 60 9.56 -20.46 9.41
C GLU A 60 9.59 -19.16 8.58
N SER A 61 8.47 -18.44 8.53
CA SER A 61 8.26 -17.22 7.72
C SER A 61 8.73 -15.91 8.37
N LYS A 62 9.26 -15.93 9.60
CA LYS A 62 9.80 -14.74 10.33
C LYS A 62 8.87 -13.52 10.33
N GLN A 63 7.55 -13.71 10.46
CA GLN A 63 6.55 -12.61 10.43
C GLN A 63 6.70 -11.64 11.61
N ILE A 64 7.07 -12.16 12.79
CA ILE A 64 7.37 -11.35 13.97
C ILE A 64 8.85 -10.96 13.97
N VAL A 65 9.09 -9.65 14.06
CA VAL A 65 10.42 -9.05 14.20
C VAL A 65 10.90 -9.20 15.65
N GLY A 66 10.01 -8.98 16.61
CA GLY A 66 10.31 -9.18 18.02
C GLY A 66 9.11 -8.99 18.94
N LEU A 67 9.27 -9.49 20.16
CA LEU A 67 8.37 -9.23 21.28
C LEU A 67 9.09 -8.27 22.23
N LYS A 68 8.52 -7.08 22.41
CA LYS A 68 9.03 -6.05 23.31
C LYS A 68 8.07 -5.89 24.49
N PHE A 69 8.56 -5.39 25.62
CA PHE A 69 7.70 -5.02 26.73
C PHE A 69 8.04 -3.62 27.24
N ARG A 70 7.06 -3.02 27.92
CA ARG A 70 7.21 -1.75 28.61
C ARG A 70 6.40 -1.80 29.90
N VAL A 71 7.04 -1.42 31.00
CA VAL A 71 6.33 -1.04 32.23
C VAL A 71 6.05 0.46 32.18
N LYS A 72 4.83 0.86 32.50
CA LYS A 72 4.42 2.27 32.48
C LYS A 72 5.27 3.09 33.47
N SER A 73 5.64 4.32 33.10
CA SER A 73 6.41 5.19 34.00
C SER A 73 5.53 5.82 35.07
N LYS A 74 6.14 6.23 36.20
CA LYS A 74 5.47 6.95 37.30
C LYS A 74 4.59 8.10 36.80
N ASN A 75 5.13 8.98 35.95
CA ASN A 75 4.40 10.15 35.46
C ASN A 75 3.22 9.78 34.54
N SER A 76 3.43 8.84 33.61
CA SER A 76 2.34 8.38 32.73
C SER A 76 1.24 7.64 33.51
N LEU A 77 1.59 6.95 34.60
CA LEU A 77 0.60 6.32 35.49
C LEU A 77 -0.25 7.38 36.20
N LYS A 78 0.37 8.41 36.79
CA LYS A 78 -0.35 9.50 37.45
C LYS A 78 -1.32 10.20 36.49
N GLU A 79 -0.84 10.53 35.28
CA GLU A 79 -1.67 11.12 34.23
C GLU A 79 -2.86 10.22 33.87
N LYS A 80 -2.63 8.90 33.73
CA LYS A 80 -3.69 7.92 33.43
C LYS A 80 -4.75 7.85 34.54
N ILE A 81 -4.32 7.86 35.82
CA ILE A 81 -5.22 7.84 36.98
C ILE A 81 -6.12 9.07 37.00
N ILE A 82 -5.54 10.25 36.71
CA ILE A 82 -6.29 11.51 36.63
C ILE A 82 -7.26 11.48 35.43
N ARG A 83 -6.77 11.14 34.24
CA ARG A 83 -7.56 11.14 33.00
C ARG A 83 -8.75 10.17 33.04
N ARG A 84 -8.63 9.04 33.73
CA ARG A 84 -9.71 8.05 33.92
C ARG A 84 -10.50 8.26 35.21
N GLU A 85 -10.16 9.28 35.99
CA GLU A 85 -10.78 9.58 37.28
C GLU A 85 -10.79 8.40 38.27
N LEU A 86 -9.78 7.51 38.20
CA LEU A 86 -9.74 6.28 39.00
C LEU A 86 -9.66 6.56 40.50
N TYR A 87 -9.08 7.70 40.87
CA TYR A 87 -9.03 8.20 42.24
C TYR A 87 -10.42 8.49 42.85
N LYS A 88 -11.47 8.62 42.01
CA LYS A 88 -12.86 8.76 42.48
C LYS A 88 -13.52 7.39 42.73
N GLN A 89 -13.05 6.36 42.02
CA GLN A 89 -13.65 5.01 42.04
C GLN A 89 -13.04 4.13 43.13
N TYR A 90 -11.77 4.38 43.46
CA TYR A 90 -11.01 3.57 44.41
C TYR A 90 -10.23 4.47 45.36
N THR A 91 -10.24 4.10 46.64
CA THR A 91 -9.49 4.77 47.70
C THR A 91 -8.19 4.04 48.05
N ASP A 92 -8.05 2.78 47.61
CA ASP A 92 -6.88 1.94 47.84
C ASP A 92 -5.93 1.96 46.62
N PRO A 93 -4.65 2.36 46.79
CA PRO A 93 -3.65 2.35 45.73
C PRO A 93 -3.51 1.02 45.00
N LYS A 94 -3.61 -0.10 45.73
CA LYS A 94 -3.47 -1.43 45.13
C LYS A 94 -4.61 -1.75 44.17
N ARG A 95 -5.87 -1.47 44.59
CA ARG A 95 -7.04 -1.60 43.69
C ARG A 95 -6.97 -0.69 42.47
N ILE A 96 -6.41 0.51 42.58
CA ILE A 96 -6.21 1.37 41.40
C ILE A 96 -5.26 0.69 40.42
N LEU A 97 -4.12 0.21 40.92
CA LEU A 97 -3.09 -0.43 40.07
C LEU A 97 -3.62 -1.71 39.41
N ASP A 98 -4.33 -2.55 40.16
CA ASP A 98 -4.91 -3.82 39.66
C ASP A 98 -5.98 -3.60 38.57
N ASN A 99 -6.59 -2.41 38.49
CA ASN A 99 -7.61 -2.07 37.48
C ASN A 99 -7.05 -1.37 36.24
N ILE A 100 -5.73 -1.20 36.12
CA ILE A 100 -5.08 -0.64 34.93
C ILE A 100 -4.36 -1.78 34.20
N SER A 101 -4.96 -2.30 33.12
CA SER A 101 -4.38 -3.41 32.37
C SER A 101 -3.09 -3.05 31.64
N ASP A 102 -2.92 -1.79 31.22
CA ASP A 102 -1.74 -1.30 30.50
C ASP A 102 -0.61 -0.81 31.43
N VAL A 103 -0.55 -1.31 32.67
CA VAL A 103 0.63 -1.13 33.54
C VAL A 103 1.82 -1.89 32.96
N LEU A 104 1.60 -3.14 32.57
CA LEU A 104 2.54 -3.95 31.78
C LEU A 104 2.01 -4.07 30.36
N GLY A 105 2.72 -3.46 29.40
CA GLY A 105 2.42 -3.57 27.98
C GLY A 105 3.40 -4.52 27.28
N ILE A 106 2.90 -5.42 26.45
CA ILE A 106 3.67 -6.29 25.57
C ILE A 106 3.32 -5.93 24.13
N LEU A 107 4.33 -5.80 23.29
CA LEU A 107 4.19 -5.49 21.86
C LEU A 107 4.73 -6.66 21.04
N ALA A 108 3.85 -7.29 20.27
CA ALA A 108 4.22 -8.18 19.17
C ALA A 108 4.42 -7.33 17.91
N GLU A 109 5.69 -7.05 17.61
CA GLU A 109 6.08 -6.25 16.45
C GLU A 109 6.22 -7.14 15.21
N CYS A 110 5.31 -6.95 14.25
CA CYS A 110 5.26 -7.66 12.99
C CYS A 110 6.08 -6.93 11.92
N ARG A 111 6.54 -7.65 10.89
CA ARG A 111 7.27 -7.03 9.78
C ARG A 111 6.37 -6.13 8.95
N PHE A 112 5.22 -6.66 8.54
CA PHE A 112 4.26 -5.97 7.68
C PHE A 112 2.88 -5.86 8.34
N THR A 113 2.05 -4.93 7.88
CA THR A 113 0.67 -4.72 8.38
C THR A 113 -0.21 -5.94 8.11
N SER A 114 -0.03 -6.59 6.95
CA SER A 114 -0.74 -7.83 6.62
C SER A 114 -0.43 -9.00 7.57
N ASP A 115 0.67 -8.94 8.31
CA ASP A 115 1.04 -9.98 9.28
C ASP A 115 0.31 -9.83 10.63
N GLU A 116 -0.21 -8.64 10.96
CA GLU A 116 -0.92 -8.41 12.23
C GLU A 116 -2.15 -9.33 12.37
N VAL A 117 -2.94 -9.43 11.29
CA VAL A 117 -4.12 -10.31 11.22
C VAL A 117 -3.73 -11.77 11.38
N LYS A 118 -2.61 -12.19 10.77
CA LYS A 118 -2.11 -13.59 10.85
C LYS A 118 -1.69 -13.92 12.27
N VAL A 119 -0.96 -13.02 12.93
CA VAL A 119 -0.51 -13.18 14.32
C VAL A 119 -1.72 -13.24 15.27
N TYR A 120 -2.71 -12.36 15.10
CA TYR A 120 -3.93 -12.40 15.89
C TYR A 120 -4.71 -13.71 15.69
N THR A 121 -4.85 -14.17 14.44
CA THR A 121 -5.55 -15.42 14.12
C THR A 121 -4.89 -16.62 14.80
N ARG A 122 -3.56 -16.70 14.77
CA ARG A 122 -2.80 -17.76 15.48
C ARG A 122 -2.97 -17.72 17.00
N LEU A 123 -2.99 -16.54 17.60
CA LEU A 123 -3.30 -16.42 19.03
C LEU A 123 -4.66 -17.01 19.33
N LYS A 124 -5.66 -16.73 18.50
CA LYS A 124 -7.02 -17.27 18.67
C LYS A 124 -7.09 -18.77 18.46
N GLU A 125 -6.31 -19.32 17.52
CA GLU A 125 -6.21 -20.76 17.28
C GLU A 125 -5.56 -21.51 18.45
N ASN A 126 -4.55 -20.93 19.08
CA ASN A 126 -3.86 -21.54 20.23
C ASN A 126 -4.66 -21.39 21.55
N PHE A 127 -5.32 -20.26 21.76
CA PHE A 127 -6.10 -19.97 22.98
C PHE A 127 -7.59 -20.21 22.73
N PHE A 128 -8.00 -21.49 22.71
CA PHE A 128 -9.37 -21.89 22.32
C PHE A 128 -10.24 -22.40 23.47
N LEU A 129 -9.66 -22.72 24.64
CA LEU A 129 -10.44 -23.12 25.82
C LEU A 129 -10.79 -21.91 26.66
N MET A 130 -11.99 -21.92 27.26
CA MET A 130 -12.52 -20.79 28.02
C MET A 130 -12.72 -21.16 29.49
N THR A 131 -12.36 -20.27 30.40
CA THR A 131 -12.67 -20.37 31.84
C THR A 131 -14.12 -19.97 32.11
N GLU A 132 -14.64 -20.27 33.31
CA GLU A 132 -15.97 -19.82 33.74
C GLU A 132 -16.13 -18.29 33.69
N ASP A 133 -15.03 -17.56 33.94
CA ASP A 133 -14.97 -16.09 33.90
C ASP A 133 -14.82 -15.51 32.47
N GLY A 134 -14.82 -16.35 31.43
CA GLY A 134 -14.77 -15.91 30.02
C GLY A 134 -13.37 -15.55 29.51
N LEU A 135 -12.31 -16.01 30.18
CA LEU A 135 -10.92 -15.87 29.73
C LEU A 135 -10.48 -17.10 28.92
N PHE A 136 -9.70 -16.89 27.87
CA PHE A 136 -9.20 -17.97 27.01
C PHE A 136 -7.80 -18.40 27.43
N TYR A 137 -7.52 -19.70 27.35
CA TYR A 137 -6.21 -20.27 27.69
C TYR A 137 -5.84 -21.43 26.77
N ASP A 138 -4.55 -21.75 26.76
CA ASP A 138 -3.98 -22.94 26.14
C ASP A 138 -3.57 -23.93 27.26
N PRO A 139 -4.02 -25.20 27.25
CA PRO A 139 -3.57 -26.23 28.18
C PRO A 139 -2.04 -26.39 28.28
N ALA A 140 -1.32 -26.13 27.19
CA ALA A 140 0.14 -26.18 27.18
C ALA A 140 0.77 -25.01 27.96
N ILE A 141 0.01 -23.93 28.20
CA ILE A 141 0.42 -22.72 28.92
C ILE A 141 -0.64 -22.33 29.97
N PRO A 142 -0.80 -23.13 31.04
CA PRO A 142 -1.91 -22.97 32.00
C PRO A 142 -1.82 -21.70 32.86
N ASN A 143 -0.71 -20.98 32.80
CA ASN A 143 -0.47 -19.77 33.59
C ASN A 143 -0.79 -18.48 32.82
N LEU A 144 -1.21 -18.57 31.56
CA LEU A 144 -1.46 -17.43 30.68
C LEU A 144 -2.89 -17.45 30.15
N TYR A 145 -3.58 -16.35 30.36
CA TYR A 145 -4.98 -16.17 29.98
C TYR A 145 -5.14 -14.90 29.15
N LEU A 146 -5.95 -14.96 28.09
CA LEU A 146 -6.22 -13.85 27.18
C LEU A 146 -7.71 -13.57 27.08
N TRP A 147 -8.08 -12.31 26.95
CA TRP A 147 -9.47 -11.91 26.71
C TRP A 147 -9.72 -11.74 25.22
N LEU A 148 -10.35 -12.74 24.59
CA LEU A 148 -10.55 -12.81 23.13
C LEU A 148 -11.99 -12.53 22.68
N ASN A 149 -12.89 -12.18 23.60
CA ASN A 149 -14.31 -11.94 23.30
C ASN A 149 -14.62 -10.57 22.67
N MET A 150 -13.62 -9.68 22.61
CA MET A 150 -13.80 -8.34 22.03
C MET A 150 -13.67 -8.39 20.50
N PRO A 151 -14.49 -7.61 19.75
CA PRO A 151 -14.28 -7.41 18.32
C PRO A 151 -12.86 -6.88 18.03
N GLN A 152 -12.22 -7.42 17.00
CA GLN A 152 -10.87 -7.05 16.58
C GLN A 152 -10.82 -6.86 15.05
N PRO A 153 -9.98 -5.93 14.55
CA PRO A 153 -9.18 -4.98 15.32
C PRO A 153 -10.05 -3.93 16.04
N GLN A 154 -9.52 -3.32 17.11
CA GLN A 154 -10.22 -2.25 17.82
C GLN A 154 -9.99 -0.90 17.16
N MET A 155 -11.05 -0.10 17.06
CA MET A 155 -10.95 1.27 16.56
C MET A 155 -10.41 2.21 17.65
N GLN A 156 -9.29 2.88 17.37
CA GLN A 156 -8.70 3.87 18.25
C GLN A 156 -9.42 5.23 18.13
N LYS A 157 -9.19 6.13 19.09
CA LYS A 157 -9.82 7.48 19.10
C LYS A 157 -9.43 8.35 17.90
N ASN A 158 -8.33 8.02 17.25
CA ASN A 158 -7.81 8.68 16.05
C ASN A 158 -8.36 8.05 14.75
N GLY A 159 -9.23 7.04 14.83
CA GLY A 159 -9.83 6.38 13.66
C GLY A 159 -8.96 5.28 13.03
N TYR A 160 -7.83 4.92 13.63
CA TYR A 160 -6.99 3.81 13.17
C TYR A 160 -7.30 2.50 13.91
N GLU A 161 -7.08 1.39 13.23
CA GLU A 161 -7.29 0.05 13.78
C GLU A 161 -6.06 -0.45 14.54
N VAL A 162 -6.29 -1.15 15.66
CA VAL A 162 -5.22 -1.81 16.41
C VAL A 162 -5.68 -3.13 16.98
N PHE A 163 -4.87 -4.17 16.84
CA PHE A 163 -5.06 -5.42 17.57
C PHE A 163 -4.57 -5.25 19.00
N ARG A 164 -5.51 -5.29 19.94
CA ARG A 164 -5.23 -5.06 21.37
C ARG A 164 -6.02 -6.03 22.24
N LEU A 165 -5.33 -6.76 23.09
CA LEU A 165 -5.92 -7.77 23.96
C LEU A 165 -5.48 -7.52 25.40
N ASP A 166 -6.40 -7.67 26.34
CA ASP A 166 -6.06 -7.73 27.75
C ASP A 166 -5.76 -9.19 28.13
N GLY A 167 -4.79 -9.40 29.02
CA GLY A 167 -4.39 -10.73 29.48
C GLY A 167 -4.08 -10.76 30.97
N VAL A 168 -4.07 -11.98 31.52
CA VAL A 168 -3.73 -12.26 32.91
C VAL A 168 -2.67 -13.34 32.96
N TYR A 169 -1.58 -13.06 33.67
CA TYR A 169 -0.53 -14.02 33.96
C TYR A 169 -0.59 -14.41 35.44
N VAL A 170 -0.60 -15.70 35.73
CA VAL A 170 -0.74 -16.24 37.09
C VAL A 170 0.51 -17.00 37.50
N LYS A 171 1.16 -16.58 38.58
CA LYS A 171 2.32 -17.27 39.16
C LYS A 171 2.34 -17.14 40.67
N GLU A 172 2.54 -18.26 41.37
CA GLU A 172 2.67 -18.30 42.84
C GLU A 172 1.54 -17.53 43.56
N ALA A 173 0.29 -17.74 43.12
CA ALA A 173 -0.92 -17.06 43.60
C ALA A 173 -0.97 -15.54 43.38
N LYS A 174 -0.04 -14.96 42.62
CA LYS A 174 -0.11 -13.58 42.13
C LYS A 174 -0.67 -13.53 40.72
N GLN A 175 -1.61 -12.62 40.50
CA GLN A 175 -2.17 -12.33 39.18
C GLN A 175 -1.59 -11.00 38.69
N ILE A 176 -1.07 -11.00 37.47
CA ILE A 176 -0.50 -9.82 36.82
C ILE A 176 -1.29 -9.58 35.54
N ARG A 177 -1.94 -8.42 35.45
CA ARG A 177 -2.63 -8.00 34.23
C ARG A 177 -1.63 -7.37 33.27
N PHE A 178 -1.83 -7.62 31.99
CA PHE A 178 -1.04 -7.02 30.93
C PHE A 178 -1.92 -6.69 29.71
N GLU A 179 -1.43 -5.77 28.89
CA GLU A 179 -2.01 -5.46 27.57
C GLU A 179 -1.06 -5.99 26.50
N LEU A 180 -1.57 -6.82 25.58
CA LEU A 180 -0.86 -7.27 24.38
C LEU A 180 -1.33 -6.45 23.18
N GLN A 181 -0.41 -5.75 22.53
CA GLN A 181 -0.64 -5.09 21.25
C GLN A 181 0.07 -5.84 20.14
N ILE A 182 -0.56 -5.97 18.99
CA ILE A 182 0.03 -6.53 17.77
C ILE A 182 0.08 -5.39 16.75
N LYS A 183 1.28 -5.02 16.32
CA LYS A 183 1.49 -3.91 15.37
C LYS A 183 2.62 -4.24 14.41
N SER A 184 2.51 -3.82 13.16
CA SER A 184 3.61 -3.79 12.20
C SER A 184 4.66 -2.76 12.59
N MET A 185 5.85 -2.86 12.03
CA MET A 185 6.89 -1.83 12.19
C MET A 185 6.38 -0.45 11.78
N VAL A 186 5.59 -0.38 10.70
CA VAL A 186 5.02 0.87 10.19
C VAL A 186 3.98 1.43 11.16
N ASN A 187 3.05 0.62 11.65
CA ASN A 187 2.03 1.07 12.61
C ASN A 187 2.63 1.41 13.98
N SER A 188 3.68 0.71 14.39
CA SER A 188 4.46 1.00 15.60
C SER A 188 5.13 2.38 15.49
N PHE A 189 5.85 2.61 14.40
CA PHE A 189 6.49 3.90 14.11
C PHE A 189 5.47 5.04 14.04
N TRP A 190 4.36 4.84 13.33
CA TRP A 190 3.29 5.83 13.23
C TRP A 190 2.69 6.19 14.58
N SER A 191 2.40 5.17 15.41
CA SER A 191 1.85 5.37 16.76
C SER A 191 2.78 6.22 17.64
N GLU A 192 4.09 6.07 17.48
CA GLU A 192 5.09 6.82 18.25
C GLU A 192 5.14 8.29 17.81
N ILE A 193 5.21 8.54 16.49
CA ILE A 193 5.18 9.89 15.92
C ILE A 193 3.90 10.63 16.30
N GLU A 194 2.74 9.99 16.15
CA GLU A 194 1.46 10.56 16.52
C GLU A 194 1.41 10.90 18.01
N HIS A 195 1.90 10.01 18.88
CA HIS A 195 1.93 10.24 20.32
C HIS A 195 2.83 11.44 20.69
N GLU A 196 4.00 11.57 20.08
CA GLU A 196 4.90 12.70 20.34
C GLU A 196 4.32 14.02 19.81
N ILE A 197 3.73 14.03 18.61
CA ILE A 197 3.22 15.25 17.97
C ILE A 197 1.89 15.72 18.58
N ILE A 198 0.94 14.80 18.79
CA ILE A 198 -0.44 15.15 19.21
C ILE A 198 -0.54 15.26 20.73
N TYR A 199 0.08 14.34 21.49
CA TYR A 199 -0.17 14.23 22.93
C TYR A 199 0.84 14.96 23.81
N LYS A 200 2.09 15.15 23.37
CA LYS A 200 3.09 15.91 24.15
C LYS A 200 3.12 17.41 23.84
N ASN A 201 2.74 17.83 22.63
CA ASN A 201 2.63 19.26 22.30
C ASN A 201 1.24 19.80 22.65
N ASN A 202 0.99 19.96 23.95
CA ASN A 202 -0.25 20.54 24.48
C ASN A 202 -0.36 22.07 24.26
N SER A 203 0.63 22.66 23.58
CA SER A 203 0.67 24.08 23.22
C SER A 203 -0.04 24.26 21.89
N TYR A 204 -1.33 24.63 21.94
CA TYR A 204 -2.11 25.26 20.87
C TYR A 204 -1.51 25.10 19.46
N LEU A 205 -1.79 23.98 18.80
CA LEU A 205 -1.52 23.83 17.37
C LEU A 205 -2.54 24.71 16.62
N PRO A 206 -2.12 25.82 15.97
CA PRO A 206 -2.99 26.59 15.09
C PRO A 206 -3.21 25.72 13.84
N ASP A 207 -4.46 25.49 13.45
CA ASP A 207 -4.91 24.58 12.38
C ASP A 207 -4.77 23.07 12.65
N ASN A 208 -5.65 22.57 13.53
CA ASN A 208 -5.91 21.13 13.72
C ASN A 208 -6.21 20.39 12.40
N ASP A 209 -6.87 21.03 11.44
CA ASP A 209 -7.31 20.36 10.21
C ASP A 209 -6.15 20.17 9.21
N PHE A 210 -5.25 21.16 9.07
CA PHE A 210 -4.06 21.02 8.23
C PHE A 210 -3.10 19.96 8.78
N ILE A 211 -2.87 19.94 10.10
CA ILE A 211 -1.99 18.94 10.71
C ILE A 211 -2.61 17.55 10.60
N ARG A 212 -3.91 17.40 10.86
CA ARG A 212 -4.61 16.13 10.67
C ARG A 212 -4.58 15.65 9.22
N SER A 213 -4.86 16.53 8.26
CA SER A 213 -4.83 16.15 6.85
C SER A 213 -3.44 15.74 6.39
N THR A 214 -2.40 16.45 6.85
CA THR A 214 -1.00 16.12 6.60
C THR A 214 -0.62 14.78 7.22
N LEU A 215 -0.99 14.55 8.48
CA LEU A 215 -0.72 13.30 9.18
C LEU A 215 -1.41 12.12 8.48
N ASP A 216 -2.68 12.26 8.09
CA ASP A 216 -3.39 11.22 7.35
C ASP A 216 -2.73 10.90 6.00
N THR A 217 -2.25 11.92 5.28
CA THR A 217 -1.50 11.72 4.03
C THR A 217 -0.20 10.99 4.29
N LEU A 218 0.56 11.35 5.33
CA LEU A 218 1.79 10.65 5.71
C LEU A 218 1.52 9.18 6.10
N LYS A 219 0.43 8.91 6.82
CA LYS A 219 0.02 7.54 7.15
C LYS A 219 -0.30 6.74 5.89
N THR A 220 -1.07 7.33 4.97
CA THR A 220 -1.41 6.69 3.69
C THR A 220 -0.16 6.33 2.89
N ASN A 221 0.84 7.21 2.88
CA ASN A 221 2.12 6.96 2.21
C ASN A 221 2.89 5.80 2.84
N LEU A 222 2.92 5.77 4.18
CA LEU A 222 3.54 4.68 4.93
C LEU A 222 2.86 3.34 4.66
N ASP A 223 1.54 3.33 4.55
CA ASP A 223 0.77 2.13 4.20
C ASP A 223 1.04 1.67 2.77
N GLY A 224 1.17 2.60 1.82
CA GLY A 224 1.62 2.31 0.46
C GLY A 224 3.02 1.68 0.43
N ILE A 225 3.96 2.20 1.22
CA ILE A 225 5.31 1.65 1.34
C ILE A 225 5.29 0.24 1.96
N ASP A 226 4.50 0.02 3.01
CA ASP A 226 4.35 -1.29 3.65
C ASP A 226 3.84 -2.35 2.66
N ASN A 227 2.81 -2.00 1.87
CA ASN A 227 2.27 -2.86 0.82
C ASN A 227 3.34 -3.16 -0.23
N MET A 228 4.04 -2.15 -0.74
CA MET A 228 5.12 -2.32 -1.72
C MET A 228 6.21 -3.27 -1.22
N LEU A 229 6.67 -3.10 0.02
CA LEU A 229 7.70 -3.95 0.62
C LEU A 229 7.19 -5.38 0.84
N THR A 230 5.94 -5.54 1.28
CA THR A 230 5.30 -6.86 1.42
C THR A 230 5.31 -7.61 0.09
N HIS A 231 4.96 -6.93 -1.00
CA HIS A 231 4.95 -7.52 -2.33
C HIS A 231 6.35 -7.86 -2.85
N LEU A 232 7.32 -6.95 -2.71
CA LEU A 232 8.70 -7.24 -3.08
C LEU A 232 9.23 -8.45 -2.30
N ALA A 233 8.98 -8.53 -1.00
CA ALA A 233 9.36 -9.68 -0.18
C ALA A 233 8.70 -10.98 -0.69
N SER A 234 7.42 -10.94 -1.08
CA SER A 234 6.72 -12.12 -1.61
C SER A 234 7.31 -12.65 -2.93
N LYS A 235 7.88 -11.76 -3.77
CA LYS A 235 8.51 -12.13 -5.05
C LYS A 235 9.97 -12.54 -4.93
N ILE A 236 10.71 -11.95 -3.97
CA ILE A 236 12.13 -12.24 -3.74
C ILE A 236 12.32 -13.53 -2.92
N THR A 237 11.29 -13.99 -2.19
CA THR A 237 11.35 -15.29 -1.52
C THR A 237 11.42 -16.39 -2.58
N PRO A 238 12.53 -17.13 -2.68
CA PRO A 238 12.83 -17.91 -3.88
C PRO A 238 11.91 -19.13 -3.97
N LYS A 239 10.93 -19.08 -4.87
CA LYS A 239 10.54 -20.27 -5.62
C LYS A 239 11.57 -20.43 -6.73
N ASN A 240 12.27 -21.56 -6.74
CA ASN A 240 13.33 -21.91 -7.69
C ASN A 240 12.85 -21.81 -9.14
N GLU A 241 12.88 -20.63 -9.76
CA GLU A 241 12.72 -20.49 -11.21
C GLU A 241 13.71 -19.48 -11.79
N SER A 242 14.25 -19.88 -12.94
CA SER A 242 15.40 -19.34 -13.66
C SER A 242 15.22 -17.87 -14.05
N HIS A 243 16.23 -17.06 -13.74
CA HIS A 243 16.16 -15.60 -13.62
C HIS A 243 16.32 -14.76 -14.91
N HIS A 244 15.96 -15.24 -16.10
CA HIS A 244 16.31 -14.48 -17.33
C HIS A 244 15.22 -14.28 -18.40
N MET A 245 13.98 -14.76 -18.23
CA MET A 245 12.87 -14.41 -19.14
C MET A 245 11.62 -13.81 -18.44
N PHE A 246 11.63 -13.69 -17.11
CA PHE A 246 10.47 -13.26 -16.31
C PHE A 246 10.54 -11.82 -15.81
N THR A 247 11.57 -11.05 -16.15
CA THR A 247 11.73 -9.65 -15.70
C THR A 247 10.63 -8.74 -16.26
N ASP A 248 10.27 -8.90 -17.53
CA ASP A 248 9.34 -8.00 -18.23
C ASP A 248 7.89 -8.18 -17.73
N LEU A 249 7.50 -9.44 -17.53
CA LEU A 249 6.24 -9.83 -16.87
C LEU A 249 6.24 -9.46 -15.38
N GLY A 250 7.38 -9.60 -14.71
CA GLY A 250 7.53 -9.31 -13.28
C GLY A 250 7.33 -7.83 -12.94
N TYR A 251 7.94 -6.94 -13.74
CA TYR A 251 7.80 -5.49 -13.62
C TYR A 251 6.42 -5.01 -14.09
N GLY A 252 5.93 -5.48 -15.25
CA GLY A 252 4.60 -5.14 -15.75
C GLY A 252 3.50 -5.49 -14.75
N ASN A 253 3.53 -6.71 -14.20
CA ASN A 253 2.58 -7.15 -13.17
C ASN A 253 2.70 -6.35 -11.86
N PHE A 254 3.91 -5.93 -11.48
CA PHE A 254 4.10 -5.11 -10.29
C PHE A 254 3.55 -3.69 -10.48
N ILE A 255 3.85 -3.06 -11.63
CA ILE A 255 3.31 -1.73 -11.98
C ILE A 255 1.79 -1.79 -12.07
N ALA A 256 1.24 -2.81 -12.71
CA ALA A 256 -0.20 -3.01 -12.81
C ALA A 256 -0.88 -3.09 -11.43
N MET A 257 -0.26 -3.78 -10.49
CA MET A 257 -0.77 -3.87 -9.12
C MET A 257 -0.69 -2.52 -8.40
N LEU A 258 0.41 -1.76 -8.52
CA LEU A 258 0.50 -0.41 -7.94
C LEU A 258 -0.56 0.54 -8.51
N ILE A 259 -0.80 0.47 -9.82
CA ILE A 259 -1.84 1.25 -10.49
C ILE A 259 -3.21 0.81 -9.98
N SER A 260 -3.46 -0.50 -9.87
CA SER A 260 -4.70 -1.03 -9.32
C SER A 260 -4.95 -0.45 -7.92
N ASP A 261 -4.00 -0.60 -7.01
CA ASP A 261 -4.15 -0.12 -5.63
C ASP A 261 -4.37 1.40 -5.56
N LEU A 262 -3.76 2.15 -6.49
CA LEU A 262 -3.91 3.61 -6.57
C LEU A 262 -5.33 4.02 -6.96
N TYR A 263 -5.87 3.37 -7.99
CA TYR A 263 -7.12 3.79 -8.63
C TYR A 263 -8.36 3.10 -8.06
N MET A 264 -8.21 1.97 -7.35
CA MET A 264 -9.34 1.26 -6.72
C MET A 264 -10.15 2.16 -5.79
N LYS A 265 -9.47 2.95 -4.94
CA LYS A 265 -10.15 3.88 -4.02
C LYS A 265 -10.77 5.07 -4.75
N LYS A 266 -10.02 5.69 -5.67
CA LYS A 266 -10.50 6.83 -6.48
C LYS A 266 -11.73 6.49 -7.32
N MET A 267 -11.75 5.30 -7.92
CA MET A 267 -12.88 4.80 -8.70
C MET A 267 -14.13 4.60 -7.84
N SER A 268 -13.97 3.94 -6.69
CA SER A 268 -15.08 3.75 -5.75
C SER A 268 -15.67 5.08 -5.29
N ASP A 269 -14.82 6.08 -5.05
CA ASP A 269 -15.23 7.42 -4.61
C ASP A 269 -15.88 8.24 -5.74
N SER A 270 -15.44 8.06 -7.00
CA SER A 270 -15.95 8.81 -8.15
C SER A 270 -17.22 8.22 -8.75
N LEU A 271 -17.31 6.89 -8.90
CA LEU A 271 -18.40 6.21 -9.62
C LEU A 271 -19.43 5.56 -8.68
N GLY A 272 -19.11 5.43 -7.38
CA GLY A 272 -20.01 4.82 -6.38
C GLY A 272 -20.15 3.30 -6.48
N PHE A 273 -19.42 2.63 -7.37
CA PHE A 273 -19.38 1.18 -7.51
C PHE A 273 -17.98 0.70 -7.95
N THR A 274 -17.65 -0.57 -7.69
CA THR A 274 -16.39 -1.20 -8.11
C THR A 274 -16.62 -2.07 -9.36
N ILE A 275 -16.04 -1.68 -10.50
CA ILE A 275 -15.90 -2.57 -11.67
C ILE A 275 -14.53 -3.26 -11.61
N ASP A 276 -14.44 -4.49 -12.11
CA ASP A 276 -13.17 -5.22 -12.24
C ASP A 276 -12.34 -4.67 -13.41
N PHE A 277 -11.44 -3.73 -13.13
CA PHE A 277 -10.53 -3.14 -14.12
C PHE A 277 -9.09 -3.67 -14.01
N ARG A 278 -8.89 -4.84 -13.37
CA ARG A 278 -7.57 -5.46 -13.21
C ARG A 278 -6.85 -5.65 -14.55
N LYS A 279 -7.59 -6.02 -15.59
CA LYS A 279 -7.04 -6.16 -16.96
C LYS A 279 -6.58 -4.83 -17.53
N THR A 280 -7.31 -3.75 -17.30
CA THR A 280 -6.93 -2.38 -17.71
C THR A 280 -5.63 -1.95 -17.02
N CYS A 281 -5.49 -2.24 -15.71
CA CYS A 281 -4.24 -1.98 -14.99
C CYS A 281 -3.08 -2.85 -15.48
N GLN A 282 -3.33 -4.12 -15.83
CA GLN A 282 -2.32 -5.00 -16.43
C GLN A 282 -1.79 -4.41 -17.73
N VAL A 283 -2.70 -4.01 -18.63
CA VAL A 283 -2.33 -3.36 -19.88
C VAL A 283 -1.49 -2.11 -19.64
N LEU A 284 -1.90 -1.26 -18.70
CA LEU A 284 -1.17 -0.04 -18.39
C LEU A 284 0.22 -0.34 -17.81
N GLY A 285 0.31 -1.34 -16.93
CA GLY A 285 1.58 -1.84 -16.40
C GLY A 285 2.50 -2.38 -17.48
N PHE A 286 1.96 -3.14 -18.44
CA PHE A 286 2.71 -3.61 -19.61
C PHE A 286 3.14 -2.47 -20.52
N TYR A 287 2.29 -1.48 -20.78
CA TYR A 287 2.66 -0.29 -21.55
C TYR A 287 3.84 0.45 -20.90
N VAL A 288 3.77 0.70 -19.58
CA VAL A 288 4.85 1.39 -18.86
C VAL A 288 6.14 0.56 -18.89
N ALA A 289 6.06 -0.75 -18.70
CA ALA A 289 7.24 -1.62 -18.80
C ALA A 289 7.83 -1.61 -20.23
N ARG A 290 6.99 -1.74 -21.25
CA ARG A 290 7.40 -1.84 -22.67
C ARG A 290 7.96 -0.52 -23.21
N LYS A 291 7.42 0.63 -22.79
CA LYS A 291 7.98 1.96 -23.10
C LYS A 291 9.43 2.11 -22.61
N ASN A 292 9.78 1.41 -21.53
CA ASN A 292 11.08 1.48 -20.88
C ASN A 292 11.90 0.17 -21.10
N LEU A 293 11.67 -0.54 -22.20
CA LEU A 293 12.36 -1.80 -22.52
C LEU A 293 13.89 -1.65 -22.60
N ASP A 294 14.35 -0.54 -23.16
CA ASP A 294 15.78 -0.22 -23.30
C ASP A 294 16.32 0.58 -22.10
N ALA A 295 15.50 0.80 -21.07
CA ALA A 295 15.86 1.61 -19.93
C ALA A 295 16.86 0.87 -19.03
N THR A 296 17.89 1.59 -18.61
CA THR A 296 18.82 1.12 -17.58
C THR A 296 18.08 0.83 -16.27
N PRO A 297 18.62 -0.04 -15.39
CA PRO A 297 18.05 -0.26 -14.06
C PRO A 297 17.82 1.03 -13.25
N GLU A 298 18.64 2.05 -13.49
CA GLU A 298 18.52 3.37 -12.88
C GLU A 298 17.33 4.17 -13.43
N GLU A 299 17.10 4.15 -14.75
CA GLU A 299 15.94 4.76 -15.38
C GLU A 299 14.65 4.05 -14.96
N MET A 300 14.64 2.72 -14.88
CA MET A 300 13.51 1.96 -14.33
C MET A 300 13.24 2.31 -12.88
N ARG A 301 14.28 2.45 -12.05
CA ARG A 301 14.15 2.93 -10.66
C ARG A 301 13.52 4.33 -10.61
N ASN A 302 13.87 5.22 -11.53
CA ASN A 302 13.28 6.56 -11.62
C ASN A 302 11.81 6.52 -12.06
N VAL A 303 11.44 5.60 -12.95
CA VAL A 303 10.03 5.34 -13.32
C VAL A 303 9.25 4.87 -12.09
N PHE A 304 9.78 3.90 -11.33
CA PHE A 304 9.17 3.45 -10.08
C PHE A 304 9.05 4.57 -9.06
N PHE A 305 10.09 5.38 -8.88
CA PHE A 305 10.09 6.51 -7.95
C PHE A 305 9.04 7.56 -8.36
N ARG A 306 8.90 7.85 -9.66
CA ARG A 306 7.86 8.74 -10.18
C ARG A 306 6.45 8.20 -9.94
N LEU A 307 6.21 6.92 -10.23
CA LEU A 307 4.93 6.26 -9.95
C LEU A 307 4.60 6.26 -8.45
N SER A 308 5.59 5.98 -7.61
CA SER A 308 5.45 5.97 -6.15
C SER A 308 5.17 7.38 -5.62
N ASN A 309 5.85 8.41 -6.13
CA ASN A 309 5.57 9.80 -5.75
C ASN A 309 4.18 10.25 -6.20
N LYS A 310 3.73 9.81 -7.39
CA LYS A 310 2.35 10.04 -7.82
C LYS A 310 1.37 9.31 -6.90
N PHE A 311 1.64 8.06 -6.52
CA PHE A 311 0.85 7.32 -5.54
C PHE A 311 0.73 8.06 -4.19
N ILE A 312 1.85 8.65 -3.74
CA ILE A 312 1.94 9.44 -2.50
C ILE A 312 1.19 10.78 -2.61
N ALA A 313 1.20 11.42 -3.79
CA ALA A 313 0.54 12.71 -4.03
C ALA A 313 -1.00 12.60 -4.18
N VAL A 314 -1.56 11.39 -4.12
CA VAL A 314 -2.95 11.10 -4.51
C VAL A 314 -3.95 11.31 -3.36
N ARG A 315 -4.01 12.54 -2.86
CA ARG A 315 -5.16 13.06 -2.11
C ARG A 315 -5.70 14.39 -2.63
N GLU A 316 -4.97 15.07 -3.52
CA GLU A 316 -5.36 16.40 -4.01
C GLU A 316 -6.00 16.39 -5.41
N SER A 317 -5.71 15.40 -6.27
CA SER A 317 -6.40 15.26 -7.57
C SER A 317 -7.66 14.39 -7.44
N ARG A 318 -8.83 15.02 -7.51
CA ARG A 318 -10.08 14.32 -7.82
C ARG A 318 -10.08 14.01 -9.31
N THR A 319 -9.47 12.91 -9.71
CA THR A 319 -9.64 12.40 -11.07
C THR A 319 -11.09 11.99 -11.21
N ASN A 320 -11.87 12.84 -11.87
CA ASN A 320 -13.26 12.57 -12.15
C ASN A 320 -13.35 11.70 -13.40
N PHE A 321 -13.75 10.45 -13.21
CA PHE A 321 -13.94 9.48 -14.28
C PHE A 321 -15.23 9.69 -15.06
N GLU A 322 -16.10 10.61 -14.63
CA GLU A 322 -17.29 11.02 -15.37
C GLU A 322 -17.02 12.17 -16.35
N GLU A 323 -15.90 12.88 -16.19
CA GLU A 323 -15.55 14.02 -17.04
C GLU A 323 -14.96 13.59 -18.37
N GLN A 324 -15.40 14.23 -19.45
CA GLN A 324 -14.82 14.03 -20.77
C GLN A 324 -13.31 14.32 -20.79
N ILE A 325 -12.55 13.51 -21.53
CA ILE A 325 -11.15 13.78 -21.84
C ILE A 325 -11.10 14.89 -22.89
N LEU A 326 -10.46 16.01 -22.54
CA LEU A 326 -10.23 17.13 -23.44
C LEU A 326 -8.85 16.98 -24.09
N PHE A 327 -8.85 16.74 -25.40
CA PHE A 327 -7.62 16.72 -26.19
C PHE A 327 -7.29 18.13 -26.68
N GLU A 328 -6.00 18.46 -26.66
CA GLU A 328 -5.49 19.78 -27.05
C GLU A 328 -5.64 20.01 -28.56
N ARG A 329 -5.63 18.94 -29.36
CA ARG A 329 -5.83 18.95 -30.82
C ARG A 329 -6.29 17.59 -31.34
N ALA A 330 -6.61 17.54 -32.64
CA ALA A 330 -6.83 16.29 -33.36
C ALA A 330 -5.52 15.47 -33.47
N PHE A 331 -5.64 14.15 -33.41
CA PHE A 331 -4.54 13.22 -33.55
C PHE A 331 -3.94 13.26 -34.97
N GLN A 332 -2.60 13.36 -35.03
CA GLN A 332 -1.86 13.43 -36.28
C GLN A 332 -0.63 12.52 -36.19
N ALA A 333 -0.35 11.75 -37.25
CA ALA A 333 0.84 10.92 -37.33
C ALA A 333 1.40 10.88 -38.76
N GLN A 334 2.69 10.58 -38.88
CA GLN A 334 3.40 10.55 -40.16
C GLN A 334 3.17 9.27 -40.97
N ASN A 335 2.78 8.17 -40.31
CA ASN A 335 2.53 6.88 -40.95
C ASN A 335 1.04 6.50 -40.87
N LEU A 336 0.58 5.70 -41.84
CA LEU A 336 -0.84 5.38 -42.00
C LEU A 336 -1.37 4.49 -40.87
N PHE A 337 -0.53 3.60 -40.32
CA PHE A 337 -0.88 2.77 -39.16
C PHE A 337 -1.26 3.64 -37.96
N SER A 338 -0.35 4.52 -37.55
CA SER A 338 -0.53 5.37 -36.38
C SER A 338 -1.67 6.35 -36.61
N GLN A 339 -1.80 6.90 -37.82
CA GLN A 339 -2.85 7.86 -38.15
C GLN A 339 -4.25 7.25 -38.08
N THR A 340 -4.40 6.00 -38.52
CA THR A 340 -5.67 5.26 -38.52
C THR A 340 -6.05 4.86 -37.10
N LEU A 341 -5.14 4.15 -36.40
CA LEU A 341 -5.40 3.67 -35.05
C LEU A 341 -5.55 4.82 -34.05
N GLY A 342 -4.67 5.82 -34.10
CA GLY A 342 -4.70 6.93 -33.15
C GLY A 342 -5.94 7.80 -33.24
N LYS A 343 -6.48 8.04 -34.45
CA LYS A 343 -7.79 8.70 -34.62
C LYS A 343 -8.91 7.90 -33.98
N LYS A 344 -8.92 6.58 -34.17
CA LYS A 344 -9.93 5.71 -33.58
C LYS A 344 -9.84 5.70 -32.05
N LEU A 345 -8.63 5.59 -31.50
CA LEU A 345 -8.42 5.61 -30.05
C LEU A 345 -8.79 6.95 -29.43
N GLN A 346 -8.54 8.08 -30.12
CA GLN A 346 -8.99 9.40 -29.66
C GLN A 346 -10.53 9.48 -29.55
N GLU A 347 -11.25 8.87 -30.49
CA GLU A 347 -12.71 8.75 -30.45
C GLU A 347 -13.17 7.84 -29.30
N LEU A 348 -12.58 6.64 -29.19
CA LEU A 348 -12.91 5.65 -28.16
C LEU A 348 -12.67 6.17 -26.74
N ALA A 349 -11.68 7.04 -26.55
CA ALA A 349 -11.37 7.66 -25.27
C ALA A 349 -12.57 8.40 -24.62
N ASN A 350 -13.58 8.79 -25.38
CA ASN A 350 -14.80 9.43 -24.86
C ASN A 350 -16.10 8.71 -25.24
N THR A 351 -16.03 7.56 -25.92
CA THR A 351 -17.21 6.83 -26.40
C THR A 351 -17.29 5.39 -25.88
N ASP A 352 -16.17 4.82 -25.44
CA ASP A 352 -16.10 3.51 -24.81
C ASP A 352 -15.62 3.62 -23.36
N TYR A 353 -16.27 2.88 -22.45
CA TYR A 353 -16.01 2.96 -21.02
C TYR A 353 -14.60 2.44 -20.65
N GLU A 354 -14.19 1.28 -21.18
CA GLU A 354 -12.90 0.68 -20.82
C GLU A 354 -11.74 1.54 -21.32
N TRP A 355 -11.88 2.08 -22.54
CA TRP A 355 -10.93 3.03 -23.10
C TRP A 355 -10.89 4.36 -22.35
N HIS A 356 -12.05 4.90 -21.96
CA HIS A 356 -12.12 6.15 -21.20
C HIS A 356 -11.35 6.04 -19.88
N VAL A 357 -11.63 4.96 -19.13
CA VAL A 357 -10.95 4.65 -17.87
C VAL A 357 -9.46 4.47 -18.09
N PHE A 358 -9.07 3.70 -19.11
CA PHE A 358 -7.67 3.48 -19.46
C PHE A 358 -6.93 4.78 -19.71
N PHE A 359 -7.49 5.67 -20.55
CA PHE A 359 -6.83 6.91 -20.93
C PHE A 359 -6.79 7.93 -19.77
N LYS A 360 -7.84 8.01 -18.93
CA LYS A 360 -7.79 8.80 -17.69
C LYS A 360 -6.62 8.39 -16.80
N MET A 361 -6.44 7.08 -16.60
CA MET A 361 -5.31 6.57 -15.81
C MET A 361 -3.96 6.81 -16.51
N LEU A 362 -3.89 6.61 -17.83
CA LEU A 362 -2.67 6.83 -18.62
C LEU A 362 -2.19 8.28 -18.50
N PHE A 363 -3.07 9.25 -18.76
CA PHE A 363 -2.72 10.68 -18.77
C PHE A 363 -2.39 11.22 -17.38
N GLU A 364 -2.95 10.63 -16.33
CA GLU A 364 -2.55 10.97 -14.96
C GLU A 364 -1.18 10.35 -14.58
N ILE A 365 -0.83 9.19 -15.13
CA ILE A 365 0.47 8.53 -14.89
C ILE A 365 1.59 9.17 -15.70
N GLU A 366 1.32 9.59 -16.91
CA GLU A 366 2.29 10.25 -17.78
C GLU A 366 2.46 11.73 -17.42
N ALA A 367 3.48 12.37 -17.99
CA ALA A 367 3.83 13.76 -17.68
C ALA A 367 3.51 14.70 -18.85
N GLY A 368 3.10 14.15 -20.00
CA GLY A 368 2.72 14.92 -21.18
C GLY A 368 1.31 15.47 -21.06
N ASN A 369 0.86 16.08 -22.16
CA ASN A 369 -0.54 16.42 -22.35
C ASN A 369 -1.29 15.24 -23.01
N CYS A 370 -2.62 15.29 -23.06
CA CYS A 370 -3.43 14.13 -23.46
C CYS A 370 -3.09 13.66 -24.88
N ILE A 371 -2.82 14.58 -25.80
CA ILE A 371 -2.48 14.22 -27.17
C ILE A 371 -1.07 13.65 -27.31
N GLU A 372 -0.07 14.19 -26.61
CA GLU A 372 1.30 13.69 -26.63
C GLU A 372 1.39 12.28 -26.06
N ASP A 373 0.67 12.02 -24.98
CA ASP A 373 0.62 10.70 -24.35
C ASP A 373 -0.10 9.67 -25.24
N LEU A 374 -1.16 10.09 -25.95
CA LEU A 374 -1.82 9.24 -26.94
C LEU A 374 -0.89 8.94 -28.13
N GLU A 375 -0.14 9.93 -28.63
CA GLU A 375 0.85 9.75 -29.70
C GLU A 375 1.96 8.78 -29.30
N LEU A 376 2.46 8.92 -28.07
CA LEU A 376 3.44 8.02 -27.52
C LEU A 376 2.90 6.59 -27.39
N PHE A 377 1.68 6.45 -26.90
CA PHE A 377 0.99 5.17 -26.77
C PHE A 377 0.84 4.46 -28.13
N VAL A 378 0.34 5.17 -29.14
CA VAL A 378 0.18 4.64 -30.51
C VAL A 378 1.53 4.28 -31.12
N ASN A 379 2.58 5.06 -30.85
CA ASN A 379 3.93 4.77 -31.33
C ASN A 379 4.52 3.49 -30.71
N VAL A 380 4.21 3.19 -29.44
CA VAL A 380 4.61 1.92 -28.81
C VAL A 380 3.97 0.72 -29.52
N LEU A 381 2.69 0.83 -29.89
CA LEU A 381 2.00 -0.22 -30.67
C LEU A 381 2.59 -0.33 -32.09
N TYR A 382 2.84 0.79 -32.75
CA TYR A 382 3.48 0.82 -34.07
C TYR A 382 4.82 0.08 -34.05
N LYS A 383 5.71 0.41 -33.11
CA LYS A 383 7.02 -0.26 -32.96
C LYS A 383 6.89 -1.77 -32.72
N ALA A 384 5.85 -2.20 -32.02
CA ALA A 384 5.61 -3.62 -31.77
C ALA A 384 5.27 -4.35 -33.09
N TYR A 385 4.35 -3.80 -33.89
CA TYR A 385 3.88 -4.45 -35.12
C TYR A 385 4.75 -4.18 -36.35
N SER A 386 5.58 -3.12 -36.33
CA SER A 386 6.52 -2.79 -37.41
C SER A 386 7.88 -3.48 -37.26
N ASN A 387 8.03 -4.40 -36.30
CA ASN A 387 9.29 -5.10 -36.07
C ASN A 387 9.67 -5.91 -37.33
N THR A 388 10.86 -5.65 -37.88
CA THR A 388 11.36 -6.26 -39.11
C THR A 388 11.41 -7.79 -39.05
N ALA A 389 11.57 -8.38 -37.87
CA ALA A 389 11.57 -9.83 -37.68
C ALA A 389 10.24 -10.50 -38.09
N LEU A 390 9.10 -9.80 -37.93
CA LEU A 390 7.79 -10.32 -38.32
C LEU A 390 7.65 -10.46 -39.85
N TYR A 391 8.43 -9.68 -40.59
CA TYR A 391 8.38 -9.59 -42.05
C TYR A 391 9.55 -10.31 -42.73
N GLU A 392 10.39 -11.04 -41.99
CA GLU A 392 11.49 -11.84 -42.56
C GLU A 392 11.07 -12.70 -43.78
N PRO A 393 9.88 -13.34 -43.80
CA PRO A 393 9.45 -14.16 -44.93
C PRO A 393 9.35 -13.42 -46.28
N ILE A 394 8.97 -12.13 -46.27
CA ILE A 394 8.88 -11.31 -47.48
C ILE A 394 10.24 -10.74 -47.88
N TYR A 395 11.07 -10.31 -46.92
CA TYR A 395 12.41 -9.81 -47.22
C TYR A 395 13.37 -10.90 -47.71
N ARG A 396 13.12 -12.17 -47.36
CA ARG A 396 13.87 -13.31 -47.90
C ARG A 396 13.53 -13.60 -49.37
N ARG A 397 12.31 -13.30 -49.81
CA ARG A 397 11.76 -13.77 -51.10
C ARG A 397 11.54 -12.68 -52.13
N LEU A 398 11.36 -11.43 -51.71
CA LEU A 398 11.08 -10.29 -52.58
C LEU A 398 12.27 -9.32 -52.62
N ASP A 399 12.31 -8.48 -53.65
CA ASP A 399 13.21 -7.33 -53.71
C ASP A 399 12.92 -6.35 -52.53
N PRO A 400 13.93 -5.72 -51.91
CA PRO A 400 13.74 -4.85 -50.74
C PRO A 400 12.67 -3.77 -50.93
N MET A 401 12.60 -3.13 -52.12
CA MET A 401 11.63 -2.08 -52.39
C MET A 401 10.19 -2.64 -52.46
N LYS A 402 10.04 -3.85 -53.02
CA LYS A 402 8.75 -4.57 -53.05
C LYS A 402 8.36 -5.08 -51.66
N ALA A 403 9.33 -5.55 -50.88
CA ALA A 403 9.09 -6.01 -49.51
C ALA A 403 8.64 -4.87 -48.59
N ASP A 404 9.23 -3.67 -48.72
CA ASP A 404 8.80 -2.48 -47.98
C ASP A 404 7.34 -2.09 -48.31
N LEU A 405 6.94 -2.13 -49.59
CA LEU A 405 5.56 -1.88 -50.01
C LEU A 405 4.57 -2.89 -49.40
N VAL A 406 4.91 -4.18 -49.41
CA VAL A 406 4.08 -5.23 -48.81
C VAL A 406 3.99 -5.05 -47.30
N ARG A 407 5.10 -4.74 -46.63
CA ARG A 407 5.12 -4.46 -45.18
C ARG A 407 4.18 -3.31 -44.83
N ASP A 408 4.25 -2.20 -45.55
CA ASP A 408 3.45 -1.02 -45.28
C ASP A 408 1.95 -1.28 -45.52
N GLU A 409 1.59 -2.14 -46.49
CA GLU A 409 0.20 -2.59 -46.70
C GLU A 409 -0.28 -3.49 -45.56
N ILE A 410 0.53 -4.47 -45.13
CA ILE A 410 0.19 -5.34 -43.98
C ILE A 410 0.00 -4.50 -42.70
N LEU A 411 0.85 -3.50 -42.47
CA LEU A 411 0.71 -2.57 -41.36
C LEU A 411 -0.59 -1.75 -41.47
N THR A 412 -0.94 -1.29 -42.67
CA THR A 412 -2.19 -0.56 -42.89
C THR A 412 -3.40 -1.43 -42.58
N LEU A 413 -3.45 -2.65 -43.09
CA LEU A 413 -4.51 -3.64 -42.78
C LEU A 413 -4.58 -3.95 -41.28
N THR A 414 -3.42 -4.09 -40.63
CA THR A 414 -3.36 -4.29 -39.19
C THR A 414 -4.03 -3.15 -38.43
N ALA A 415 -3.74 -1.89 -38.80
CA ALA A 415 -4.34 -0.73 -38.14
C ALA A 415 -5.86 -0.65 -38.33
N GLU A 416 -6.35 -1.01 -39.53
CA GLU A 416 -7.78 -1.06 -39.83
C GLU A 416 -8.48 -2.13 -38.99
N ILE A 417 -7.92 -3.34 -38.92
CA ILE A 417 -8.48 -4.43 -38.12
C ILE A 417 -8.54 -4.04 -36.64
N LEU A 418 -7.47 -3.45 -36.09
CA LEU A 418 -7.44 -2.97 -34.71
C LEU A 418 -8.46 -1.84 -34.46
N ALA A 419 -8.61 -0.93 -35.42
CA ALA A 419 -9.56 0.18 -35.32
C ALA A 419 -11.03 -0.27 -35.43
N GLU A 420 -11.30 -1.31 -36.22
CA GLU A 420 -12.63 -1.91 -36.37
C GLU A 420 -13.05 -2.75 -35.17
N ASP A 421 -12.14 -3.54 -34.59
CA ASP A 421 -12.41 -4.30 -33.36
C ASP A 421 -12.76 -3.32 -32.23
N GLY A 422 -11.92 -2.30 -32.03
CA GLY A 422 -12.17 -1.23 -31.07
C GLY A 422 -12.25 -1.68 -29.61
N ASN A 423 -12.07 -2.97 -29.31
CA ASN A 423 -12.07 -3.51 -27.96
C ASN A 423 -10.71 -3.28 -27.28
N ILE A 424 -10.70 -2.96 -25.98
CA ILE A 424 -9.45 -2.79 -25.22
C ILE A 424 -8.59 -4.06 -25.17
N GLN A 425 -9.19 -5.23 -25.43
CA GLN A 425 -8.52 -6.52 -25.58
C GLN A 425 -7.38 -6.51 -26.59
N ILE A 426 -7.37 -5.59 -27.57
CA ILE A 426 -6.26 -5.44 -28.52
C ILE A 426 -4.91 -5.17 -27.85
N LEU A 427 -4.93 -4.74 -26.58
CA LEU A 427 -3.74 -4.47 -25.77
C LEU A 427 -3.33 -5.65 -24.89
N TYR A 428 -4.13 -6.71 -24.83
CA TYR A 428 -3.84 -7.87 -24.00
C TYR A 428 -2.74 -8.69 -24.66
N GLN A 429 -1.85 -9.27 -23.84
CA GLN A 429 -0.69 -10.02 -24.34
C GLN A 429 -1.10 -11.17 -25.28
N GLU A 430 -2.21 -11.84 -25.00
CA GLU A 430 -2.76 -12.90 -25.83
C GLU A 430 -3.14 -12.40 -27.22
N TYR A 431 -3.82 -11.24 -27.29
CA TYR A 431 -4.22 -10.64 -28.56
C TYR A 431 -3.01 -10.14 -29.34
N LEU A 432 -2.07 -9.44 -28.68
CA LEU A 432 -0.81 -8.99 -29.26
C LEU A 432 -0.03 -10.15 -29.91
N SER A 433 0.05 -11.30 -29.22
CA SER A 433 0.73 -12.50 -29.75
C SER A 433 0.01 -13.03 -30.98
N LYS A 434 -1.32 -13.24 -30.90
CA LYS A 434 -2.12 -13.71 -32.04
C LYS A 434 -2.00 -12.79 -33.25
N MET A 435 -2.02 -11.48 -33.00
CA MET A 435 -1.88 -10.45 -34.01
C MET A 435 -0.49 -10.51 -34.68
N MET A 436 0.58 -10.69 -33.91
CA MET A 436 1.94 -10.89 -34.45
C MET A 436 2.06 -12.18 -35.27
N ASP A 437 1.48 -13.29 -34.80
CA ASP A 437 1.46 -14.56 -35.52
C ASP A 437 0.70 -14.43 -36.85
N ALA A 438 -0.43 -13.72 -36.85
CA ALA A 438 -1.21 -13.42 -38.06
C ALA A 438 -0.42 -12.56 -39.05
N ILE A 439 0.28 -11.50 -38.59
CA ILE A 439 1.18 -10.69 -39.43
C ILE A 439 2.23 -11.58 -40.10
N GLN A 440 2.91 -12.42 -39.32
CA GLN A 440 3.98 -13.28 -39.83
C GLN A 440 3.46 -14.30 -40.84
N TRP A 441 2.28 -14.87 -40.59
CA TRP A 441 1.63 -15.81 -41.50
C TRP A 441 1.25 -15.12 -42.81
N VAL A 442 0.63 -13.94 -42.78
CA VAL A 442 0.26 -13.18 -43.98
C VAL A 442 1.50 -12.76 -44.77
N ALA A 443 2.58 -12.35 -44.08
CA ALA A 443 3.86 -12.09 -44.71
C ALA A 443 4.42 -13.34 -45.42
N ALA A 444 4.36 -14.51 -44.78
CA ALA A 444 4.79 -15.76 -45.41
C ALA A 444 3.93 -16.12 -46.64
N TYR A 445 2.61 -16.00 -46.53
CA TYR A 445 1.66 -16.26 -47.60
C TYR A 445 1.94 -15.38 -48.84
N ILE A 446 2.07 -14.07 -48.65
CA ILE A 446 2.38 -13.13 -49.74
C ILE A 446 3.78 -13.38 -50.31
N GLY A 447 4.75 -13.71 -49.46
CA GLY A 447 6.11 -14.03 -49.87
C GLY A 447 6.21 -15.31 -50.73
N GLU A 448 5.39 -16.33 -50.45
CA GLU A 448 5.34 -17.58 -51.22
C GLU A 448 4.66 -17.43 -52.59
N ASP A 449 3.69 -16.52 -52.70
CA ASP A 449 2.99 -16.25 -53.96
C ASP A 449 3.90 -15.53 -54.98
N GLY A 450 4.95 -14.82 -54.52
CA GLY A 450 6.18 -14.46 -55.25
C GLY A 450 6.08 -13.66 -56.56
N SER A 451 4.89 -13.50 -57.15
CA SER A 451 4.73 -13.15 -58.57
C SER A 451 3.71 -12.04 -58.83
N ASN A 452 3.05 -11.49 -57.81
CA ASN A 452 1.94 -10.56 -58.02
C ASN A 452 1.87 -9.38 -57.03
N VAL A 453 3.02 -8.88 -56.57
CA VAL A 453 3.12 -7.64 -55.77
C VAL A 453 2.43 -6.46 -56.50
N ASP A 454 2.46 -6.46 -57.83
CA ASP A 454 1.83 -5.42 -58.66
C ASP A 454 0.27 -5.47 -58.61
N GLN A 455 -0.32 -6.54 -58.06
CA GLN A 455 -1.76 -6.72 -57.81
C GLN A 455 -2.15 -6.60 -56.33
N LEU A 456 -1.25 -6.12 -55.46
CA LEU A 456 -1.49 -5.92 -54.02
C LEU A 456 -2.83 -5.24 -53.71
N GLN A 457 -3.12 -4.13 -54.39
CA GLN A 457 -4.37 -3.39 -54.16
C GLN A 457 -5.62 -4.15 -54.61
N SER A 458 -5.55 -4.91 -55.70
CA SER A 458 -6.69 -5.71 -56.19
C SER A 458 -7.00 -6.94 -55.33
N ARG A 459 -6.01 -7.44 -54.56
CA ARG A 459 -6.15 -8.61 -53.67
C ARG A 459 -6.20 -8.25 -52.19
N ARG A 460 -6.30 -6.96 -51.89
CA ARG A 460 -6.35 -6.44 -50.53
C ARG A 460 -7.43 -7.09 -49.66
N GLU A 461 -8.63 -7.26 -50.21
CA GLU A 461 -9.74 -7.92 -49.50
C GLU A 461 -9.48 -9.39 -49.22
N GLU A 462 -8.84 -10.11 -50.14
CA GLU A 462 -8.42 -11.49 -49.93
C GLU A 462 -7.41 -11.59 -48.77
N PHE A 463 -6.40 -10.71 -48.75
CA PHE A 463 -5.43 -10.66 -47.66
C PHE A 463 -6.10 -10.31 -46.34
N ARG A 464 -7.06 -9.39 -46.34
CA ARG A 464 -7.86 -9.02 -45.17
C ARG A 464 -8.68 -10.20 -44.65
N GLU A 465 -9.30 -10.99 -45.53
CA GLU A 465 -10.04 -12.21 -45.14
C GLU A 465 -9.12 -13.27 -44.52
N GLN A 466 -7.93 -13.49 -45.09
CA GLN A 466 -6.93 -14.38 -44.50
C GLN A 466 -6.48 -13.89 -43.13
N PHE A 467 -6.27 -12.58 -43.00
CA PHE A 467 -5.94 -11.92 -41.74
C PHE A 467 -6.98 -12.22 -40.66
N MET A 468 -8.26 -11.97 -40.99
CA MET A 468 -9.38 -12.19 -40.07
C MET A 468 -9.59 -13.67 -39.75
N THR A 469 -9.24 -14.58 -40.67
CA THR A 469 -9.31 -16.03 -40.44
C THR A 469 -8.30 -16.48 -39.40
N MET A 470 -7.08 -15.91 -39.40
CA MET A 470 -6.05 -16.23 -38.42
C MET A 470 -6.32 -15.66 -37.02
N LEU A 471 -7.15 -14.61 -36.93
CA LEU A 471 -7.53 -13.99 -35.65
C LEU A 471 -8.70 -14.68 -34.95
N ARG A 472 -9.46 -15.53 -35.67
CA ARG A 472 -10.55 -16.37 -35.13
C ARG A 472 -10.00 -17.65 -34.53
#